data_AF-A0A1Z5I9H0-F1
#
_entry.id   AF-A0A1Z5I9H0-F1
#
_cell.length_a   1.000
_cell.length_b   1.000
_cell.length_c   1.000
_cell.angle_alpha   90.00
_cell.angle_beta   90.00
_cell.angle_gamma   90.00
#
_symmetry.space_group_name_H-M   'P 1'
#
loop_
_entity.id
_entity.type
_entity.pdbx_description
1 polymer ?
#
loop_
_entity_poly.entity_id
_entity_poly.type
_entity_poly.pdbx_seq_one_letter_code
_entity_poly.pdbx_strand_id
1 'polypeptide(L)'
;MLSDVHYATQVQTDVSQVLISLDKQAKCHLRATGSQLVCLVILLASTIGLMSIPPLSLMGYTTVSLHDVFANPFDQFLVSLIVMSFCISWIFWFRDLKYQSLSAKYETLCKHHSEMIKTSAPLTELSAHYQHLMSMATHFTVTSNVVFLAFLTAIIIYHLHP
;
A
#
# COMPACT_ATOMS: atom_id res chain seq x y z
N MET A 1 -25.09 -14.94 39.38
CA MET A 1 -25.45 -13.51 39.24
C MET A 1 -24.24 -12.58 39.27
N LEU A 2 -23.49 -12.40 40.37
CA LEU A 2 -22.28 -11.54 40.34
C LEU A 2 -21.15 -12.10 39.44
N SER A 3 -20.97 -13.43 39.42
CA SER A 3 -19.98 -14.11 38.56
C SER A 3 -20.30 -13.96 37.06
N ASP A 4 -21.59 -13.95 36.70
CA ASP A 4 -22.04 -13.81 35.30
C ASP A 4 -21.84 -12.38 34.78
N VAL A 5 -22.06 -11.39 35.64
CA VAL A 5 -21.78 -9.98 35.35
C VAL A 5 -20.28 -9.76 35.17
N HIS A 6 -19.44 -10.32 36.05
CA HIS A 6 -17.99 -10.23 35.93
C HIS A 6 -17.47 -10.90 34.65
N TYR A 7 -18.01 -12.07 34.31
CA TYR A 7 -17.69 -12.79 33.09
C TYR A 7 -18.09 -11.99 31.84
N ALA A 8 -19.30 -11.42 31.81
CA ALA A 8 -19.77 -10.59 30.70
C ALA A 8 -18.91 -9.34 30.52
N THR A 9 -18.52 -8.66 31.61
CA THR A 9 -17.60 -7.51 31.54
C THR A 9 -16.21 -7.91 31.09
N GLN A 10 -15.71 -9.09 31.47
CA GLN A 10 -14.39 -9.57 31.07
C GLN A 10 -14.33 -9.92 29.58
N VAL A 11 -15.37 -10.59 29.06
CA VAL A 11 -15.50 -10.87 27.62
C VAL A 11 -15.61 -9.56 26.82
N GLN A 12 -16.34 -8.57 27.33
CA GLN A 12 -16.43 -7.26 26.68
C GLN A 12 -15.07 -6.54 26.65
N THR A 13 -14.29 -6.60 27.72
CA THR A 13 -12.93 -6.05 27.73
C THR A 13 -11.99 -6.78 26.77
N ASP A 14 -12.05 -8.11 26.70
CA ASP A 14 -11.22 -8.90 25.78
C ASP A 14 -11.53 -8.59 24.31
N VAL A 15 -12.83 -8.54 23.96
CA VAL A 15 -13.28 -8.15 22.61
C VAL A 15 -12.82 -6.73 22.26
N SER A 16 -12.89 -5.79 23.21
CA SER A 16 -12.42 -4.42 23.00
C SER A 16 -10.90 -4.36 22.74
N GLN A 17 -10.08 -5.11 23.48
CA GLN A 17 -8.63 -5.15 23.29
C GLN A 17 -8.25 -5.76 21.94
N VAL A 18 -8.93 -6.84 21.54
CA VAL A 18 -8.71 -7.45 20.22
C VAL A 18 -9.08 -6.45 19.12
N LEU A 19 -10.21 -5.76 19.23
CA LEU A 19 -10.66 -4.77 18.24
C LEU A 19 -9.70 -3.56 18.15
N ILE A 20 -9.18 -3.07 19.28
CA ILE A 20 -8.14 -2.02 19.32
C ILE A 20 -6.85 -2.50 18.65
N SER A 21 -6.45 -3.75 18.89
CA SER A 21 -5.24 -4.30 18.27
C SER A 21 -5.37 -4.42 16.75
N LEU A 22 -6.56 -4.77 16.27
CA LEU A 22 -6.89 -4.82 14.84
C LEU A 22 -6.93 -3.42 14.23
N ASP A 23 -7.51 -2.43 14.91
CA ASP A 23 -7.51 -1.03 14.48
C ASP A 23 -6.08 -0.48 14.33
N LYS A 24 -5.20 -0.75 15.30
CA LYS A 24 -3.79 -0.36 15.22
C LYS A 24 -3.09 -0.97 14.02
N GLN A 25 -3.36 -2.26 13.73
CA GLN A 25 -2.80 -2.92 12.55
C GLN A 25 -3.38 -2.36 11.25
N ALA A 26 -4.68 -2.02 11.20
CA ALA A 26 -5.32 -1.40 10.05
C ALA A 26 -4.74 0.00 9.74
N LYS A 27 -4.43 0.80 10.77
CA LYS A 27 -3.70 2.07 10.62
C LYS A 27 -2.31 1.86 10.00
N CYS A 28 -1.58 0.84 10.45
CA CYS A 28 -0.28 0.50 9.87
C CYS A 28 -0.39 0.02 8.41
N HIS A 29 -1.42 -0.76 8.08
CA HIS A 29 -1.73 -1.20 6.73
C HIS A 29 -2.04 -0.01 5.81
N LEU A 30 -2.92 0.91 6.23
CA LEU A 30 -3.21 2.14 5.49
C LEU A 30 -1.95 2.99 5.25
N ARG A 31 -1.09 3.12 6.27
CA ARG A 31 0.16 3.88 6.13
C ARG A 31 1.13 3.21 5.15
N ALA A 32 1.21 1.87 5.16
CA ALA A 32 2.08 1.12 4.25
C ALA A 32 1.62 1.27 2.79
N THR A 33 0.34 1.03 2.52
CA THR A 33 -0.28 1.16 1.19
C THR A 33 -0.22 2.60 0.69
N GLY A 34 -0.49 3.58 1.55
CA GLY A 34 -0.34 5.00 1.21
C GLY A 34 1.11 5.40 0.88
N SER A 35 2.09 4.90 1.64
CA SER A 35 3.52 5.16 1.36
C SER A 35 3.96 4.51 0.05
N GLN A 36 3.48 3.29 -0.24
CA GLN A 36 3.73 2.62 -1.52
C GLN A 36 3.19 3.45 -2.70
N LEU A 37 1.96 3.97 -2.59
CA LEU A 37 1.36 4.80 -3.62
C LEU A 37 2.18 6.07 -3.87
N VAL A 38 2.64 6.75 -2.82
CA VAL A 38 3.52 7.93 -2.94
C VAL A 38 4.83 7.57 -3.65
N CYS A 39 5.46 6.44 -3.31
CA CYS A 39 6.66 5.98 -4.01
C CYS A 39 6.41 5.72 -5.50
N LEU A 40 5.27 5.14 -5.87
CA LEU A 40 4.89 4.92 -7.27
C LEU A 40 4.67 6.23 -8.02
N VAL A 41 4.05 7.24 -7.39
CA VAL A 41 3.88 8.57 -7.99
C VAL A 41 5.22 9.26 -8.24
N ILE A 42 6.15 9.18 -7.29
CA ILE A 42 7.52 9.72 -7.46
C ILE A 42 8.22 9.00 -8.61
N LEU A 43 8.14 7.66 -8.65
CA LEU A 43 8.74 6.85 -9.71
C LEU A 43 8.20 7.25 -11.10
N LEU A 44 6.88 7.43 -11.22
CA LEU A 44 6.25 7.90 -12.45
C LEU A 44 6.76 9.29 -12.86
N ALA A 45 6.76 10.25 -11.93
CA ALA A 45 7.20 11.61 -12.20
C ALA A 45 8.67 11.66 -12.65
N SER A 46 9.55 10.90 -11.99
CA SER A 46 10.96 10.80 -12.37
C SER A 46 11.15 10.14 -13.73
N THR A 47 10.35 9.12 -14.06
CA THR A 47 10.42 8.43 -15.36
C THR A 47 9.94 9.32 -16.50
N ILE A 48 8.87 10.10 -16.31
CA ILE A 48 8.41 11.11 -17.29
C ILE A 48 9.48 12.19 -17.51
N GLY A 49 10.14 12.63 -16.44
CA GLY A 49 11.27 13.56 -16.52
C GLY A 49 12.42 13.01 -17.40
N LEU A 50 12.71 11.71 -17.28
CA LEU A 50 13.75 11.05 -18.05
C LEU A 50 13.35 10.78 -19.52
N MET A 51 12.06 10.50 -19.80
CA MET A 51 11.51 10.29 -21.15
C MET A 51 11.45 11.57 -22.02
N SER A 52 11.79 12.74 -21.45
CA SER A 52 12.02 13.96 -22.23
C SER A 52 13.32 13.89 -23.05
N ILE A 53 14.14 12.86 -22.83
CA ILE A 53 15.31 12.49 -23.62
C ILE A 53 14.83 11.59 -24.78
N PRO A 54 15.27 11.83 -26.03
CA PRO A 54 14.74 11.13 -27.20
C PRO A 54 14.89 9.60 -27.11
N PRO A 55 13.90 8.84 -27.62
CA PRO A 55 13.90 7.38 -27.60
C PRO A 55 15.14 6.76 -28.25
N LEU A 56 15.61 5.66 -27.67
CA LEU A 56 16.68 4.82 -28.22
C LEU A 56 16.41 4.34 -29.65
N SER A 57 15.14 4.29 -30.11
CA SER A 57 14.78 3.93 -31.48
C SER A 57 15.16 4.99 -32.52
N LEU A 58 15.38 6.25 -32.11
CA LEU A 58 15.79 7.36 -32.97
C LEU A 58 17.32 7.59 -32.94
N MET A 59 18.05 6.99 -31.98
CA MET A 59 19.50 7.05 -31.90
C MET A 59 20.09 5.86 -32.68
N GLY A 60 20.32 6.06 -33.98
CA GLY A 60 20.85 5.01 -34.85
C GLY A 60 22.17 4.44 -34.34
N TYR A 61 22.17 3.15 -33.98
CA TYR A 61 23.30 2.19 -33.88
C TYR A 61 24.68 2.66 -33.36
N THR A 62 24.78 3.79 -32.68
CA THR A 62 25.93 4.15 -31.86
C THR A 62 25.61 3.73 -30.44
N THR A 63 26.35 2.75 -29.95
CA THR A 63 26.42 2.32 -28.56
C THR A 63 26.18 3.49 -27.61
N VAL A 64 24.94 3.65 -27.12
CA VAL A 64 24.65 4.55 -26.00
C VAL A 64 25.39 3.94 -24.83
N SER A 65 26.59 4.44 -24.58
CA SER A 65 27.38 4.00 -23.46
C SER A 65 26.63 4.45 -22.20
N LEU A 66 26.55 3.61 -21.16
CA LEU A 66 26.03 4.04 -19.85
C LEU A 66 26.65 5.39 -19.44
N HIS A 67 27.88 5.65 -19.86
CA HIS A 67 28.61 6.89 -19.65
C HIS A 67 27.90 8.15 -20.20
N ASP A 68 27.15 8.08 -21.30
CA ASP A 68 26.43 9.24 -21.86
C ASP A 68 25.15 9.56 -21.06
N VAL A 69 24.47 8.54 -20.54
CA VAL A 69 23.34 8.70 -19.59
C VAL A 69 23.83 9.24 -18.24
N PHE A 70 25.06 8.92 -17.84
CA PHE A 70 25.70 9.46 -16.64
C PHE A 70 26.42 10.80 -16.86
N ALA A 71 26.40 11.40 -18.05
CA ALA A 71 27.12 12.65 -18.32
C ALA A 71 26.48 13.88 -17.63
N ASN A 72 25.17 13.84 -17.39
CA ASN A 72 24.42 14.93 -16.77
C ASN A 72 24.04 14.60 -15.32
N PRO A 73 24.45 15.40 -14.32
CA PRO A 73 24.13 15.14 -12.91
C PRO A 73 22.62 15.12 -12.62
N PHE A 74 21.81 15.79 -13.43
CA PHE A 74 20.35 15.76 -13.31
C PHE A 74 19.77 14.38 -13.67
N ASP A 75 20.28 13.75 -14.73
CA ASP A 75 19.83 12.43 -15.16
C ASP A 75 20.27 11.35 -14.16
N GLN A 76 21.47 11.48 -13.57
CA GLN A 76 21.91 10.63 -12.46
C GLN A 76 20.99 10.72 -11.25
N PHE A 77 20.54 11.92 -10.90
CA PHE A 77 19.60 12.14 -9.82
C PHE A 77 18.24 11.49 -10.11
N LEU A 78 17.71 11.63 -11.33
CA LEU A 78 16.46 11.00 -11.74
C LEU A 78 16.56 9.46 -11.73
N VAL A 79 17.64 8.89 -12.26
CA VAL A 79 17.88 7.44 -12.24
C VAL A 79 17.98 6.93 -10.79
N SER A 80 18.71 7.63 -9.94
CA SER A 80 18.80 7.32 -8.51
C SER A 80 17.43 7.36 -7.83
N LEU A 81 16.61 8.38 -8.11
CA LEU A 81 15.24 8.47 -7.61
C LEU A 81 14.38 7.28 -8.07
N ILE A 82 14.44 6.90 -9.35
CA ILE A 82 13.68 5.76 -9.88
C ILE A 82 14.05 4.48 -9.13
N VAL A 83 15.35 4.18 -9.00
CA VAL A 83 15.84 2.97 -8.32
C VAL A 83 15.45 2.98 -6.83
N MET A 84 15.65 4.10 -6.15
CA MET A 84 15.32 4.22 -4.72
C MET A 84 13.81 4.10 -4.48
N SER A 85 12.99 4.79 -5.27
CA SER A 85 11.53 4.73 -5.16
C SER A 85 11.00 3.33 -5.46
N PHE A 86 11.60 2.62 -6.42
CA PHE A 86 11.25 1.23 -6.72
C PHE A 86 11.56 0.29 -5.55
N CYS A 87 12.79 0.35 -5.03
CA CYS A 87 13.21 -0.47 -3.88
C CYS A 87 12.35 -0.22 -2.64
N ILE A 88 12.09 1.05 -2.32
CA ILE A 88 11.27 1.44 -1.17
C ILE A 88 9.81 0.98 -1.36
N SER A 89 9.25 1.15 -2.56
CA SER A 89 7.90 0.66 -2.90
C SER A 89 7.78 -0.85 -2.66
N TRP A 90 8.77 -1.62 -3.09
CA TRP A 90 8.80 -3.07 -2.91
C TRP A 90 8.87 -3.50 -1.44
N ILE A 91 9.63 -2.77 -0.62
CA ILE A 91 9.70 -3.00 0.84
C ILE A 91 8.33 -2.76 1.47
N PHE A 92 7.63 -1.69 1.09
CA PHE A 92 6.29 -1.41 1.60
C PHE A 92 5.28 -2.46 1.17
N TRP A 93 5.33 -2.91 -0.09
CA TRP A 93 4.50 -4.00 -0.59
C TRP A 93 4.75 -5.30 0.17
N PHE A 94 6.00 -5.68 0.42
CA PHE A 94 6.33 -6.89 1.18
C PHE A 94 5.84 -6.81 2.63
N ARG A 95 5.94 -5.63 3.25
CA ARG A 95 5.40 -5.38 4.58
C ARG A 95 3.87 -5.51 4.59
N ASP A 96 3.22 -5.14 3.48
CA ASP A 96 1.78 -5.19 3.32
C ASP A 96 1.21 -6.60 3.36
N LEU A 97 1.96 -7.59 2.85
CA LEU A 97 1.58 -9.01 2.88
C LEU A 97 1.23 -9.51 4.29
N LYS A 98 1.85 -8.94 5.33
CA LYS A 98 1.56 -9.30 6.73
C LYS A 98 0.13 -8.95 7.15
N TYR A 99 -0.49 -7.97 6.49
CA TYR A 99 -1.82 -7.48 6.84
C TYR A 99 -2.96 -8.17 6.06
N GLN A 100 -2.66 -9.09 5.12
CA GLN A 100 -3.70 -9.83 4.39
C GLN A 100 -4.65 -10.61 5.32
N SER A 101 -4.16 -11.07 6.48
CA SER A 101 -4.96 -11.80 7.46
C SER A 101 -5.88 -10.93 8.31
N LEU A 102 -5.81 -9.59 8.24
CA LEU A 102 -6.62 -8.71 9.09
C LEU A 102 -8.11 -8.88 8.87
N SER A 103 -8.52 -8.92 7.60
CA SER A 103 -9.94 -9.03 7.23
C SER A 103 -10.56 -10.33 7.78
N ALA A 104 -9.85 -11.46 7.64
CA ALA A 104 -10.30 -12.75 8.17
C ALA A 104 -10.38 -12.76 9.71
N LYS A 105 -9.42 -12.13 10.39
CA LYS A 105 -9.42 -12.01 11.87
C LYS A 105 -10.61 -11.18 12.36
N TYR A 106 -10.90 -10.07 11.68
CA TYR A 106 -12.05 -9.24 12.00
C TYR A 106 -13.38 -9.95 11.71
N GLU A 107 -13.50 -10.66 10.59
CA GLU A 107 -14.70 -11.44 10.25
C GLU A 107 -14.96 -12.52 11.31
N THR A 108 -13.92 -13.19 11.80
CA THR A 108 -14.01 -14.19 12.87
C THR A 108 -14.51 -13.56 14.19
N LEU A 109 -14.01 -12.37 14.54
CA LEU A 109 -14.43 -11.61 15.72
C LEU A 109 -15.90 -11.19 15.62
N CYS A 110 -16.34 -10.70 14.46
CA CYS A 110 -17.74 -10.36 14.21
C CYS A 110 -18.66 -11.59 14.23
N LYS A 111 -18.22 -12.75 13.73
CA LYS A 111 -19.00 -14.00 13.81
C LYS A 111 -19.24 -14.44 15.25
N HIS A 112 -18.27 -14.25 16.14
CA HIS A 112 -18.38 -14.68 17.55
C HIS A 112 -19.05 -13.63 18.45
N HIS A 113 -18.93 -12.33 18.13
CA HIS A 113 -19.34 -11.24 19.03
C HIS A 113 -20.19 -10.14 18.37
N SER A 114 -20.88 -10.44 17.27
CA SER A 114 -21.72 -9.47 16.53
C SER A 114 -22.73 -8.74 17.42
N GLU A 115 -23.43 -9.45 18.30
CA GLU A 115 -24.44 -8.85 19.18
C GLU A 115 -23.81 -7.91 20.21
N MET A 116 -22.66 -8.29 20.76
CA MET A 116 -21.92 -7.47 21.73
C MET A 116 -21.34 -6.20 21.09
N ILE A 117 -20.86 -6.31 19.85
CA ILE A 117 -20.37 -5.16 19.09
C ILE A 117 -21.52 -4.21 18.77
N LYS A 118 -22.69 -4.70 18.32
CA LYS A 118 -23.85 -3.86 17.96
C LYS A 118 -24.51 -3.17 19.15
N THR A 119 -24.52 -3.82 20.31
CA THR A 119 -25.18 -3.29 21.52
C THR A 119 -24.32 -2.27 22.26
N SER A 120 -23.01 -2.26 22.05
CA SER A 120 -22.08 -1.33 22.70
C SER A 120 -21.67 -0.21 21.76
N ALA A 121 -22.14 1.03 22.01
CA ALA A 121 -21.75 2.23 21.26
C ALA A 121 -20.24 2.37 20.98
N PRO A 122 -19.32 2.20 21.96
CA PRO A 122 -17.88 2.35 21.69
C PRO A 122 -17.30 1.24 20.80
N LEU A 123 -17.83 0.02 20.85
CA LEU A 123 -17.39 -1.08 20.00
C LEU A 123 -17.91 -0.91 18.57
N THR A 124 -19.14 -0.41 18.41
CA THR A 124 -19.69 -0.06 17.09
C THR A 124 -18.85 1.01 16.40
N GLU A 125 -18.47 2.07 17.11
CA GLU A 125 -17.65 3.14 16.55
C GLU A 125 -16.26 2.64 16.14
N LEU A 126 -15.59 1.88 17.02
CA LEU A 126 -14.27 1.32 16.73
C LEU A 126 -14.30 0.33 15.55
N SER A 127 -15.37 -0.46 15.46
CA SER A 127 -15.64 -1.36 14.36
C SER A 127 -15.85 -0.61 13.03
N ALA A 128 -16.64 0.46 13.03
CA ALA A 128 -16.84 1.30 11.85
C ALA A 128 -15.54 2.00 11.41
N HIS A 129 -14.75 2.48 12.37
CA HIS A 129 -13.45 3.09 12.10
C HIS A 129 -12.47 2.08 11.48
N TYR A 130 -12.40 0.86 12.01
CA TYR A 130 -11.61 -0.23 11.44
C TYR A 130 -12.02 -0.53 9.99
N GLN A 131 -13.33 -0.65 9.72
CA GLN A 131 -13.85 -0.91 8.36
C GLN A 131 -13.48 0.20 7.39
N HIS A 132 -13.61 1.46 7.82
CA HIS A 132 -13.20 2.61 7.02
C HIS A 132 -11.71 2.57 6.66
N LEU A 133 -10.84 2.27 7.64
CA LEU A 133 -9.40 2.13 7.41
C LEU A 133 -9.06 1.00 6.42
N MET A 134 -9.68 -0.16 6.57
CA MET A 134 -9.47 -1.30 5.67
C MET A 134 -9.97 -1.01 4.25
N SER A 135 -11.12 -0.33 4.12
CA SER A 135 -11.62 0.11 2.82
C SER A 135 -10.63 1.04 2.12
N MET A 136 -10.15 2.07 2.82
CA MET A 136 -9.17 3.01 2.27
C MET A 136 -7.85 2.32 1.91
N ALA A 137 -7.35 1.41 2.75
CA ALA A 137 -6.14 0.67 2.45
C ALA A 137 -6.30 -0.21 1.21
N THR A 138 -7.47 -0.87 1.06
CA THR A 138 -7.80 -1.67 -0.12
C THR A 138 -7.84 -0.79 -1.38
N HIS A 139 -8.47 0.39 -1.31
CA HIS A 139 -8.48 1.35 -2.41
C HIS A 139 -7.07 1.77 -2.83
N PHE A 140 -6.17 2.03 -1.87
CA PHE A 140 -4.78 2.36 -2.16
C PHE A 140 -4.00 1.19 -2.77
N THR A 141 -4.21 -0.04 -2.30
CA THR A 141 -3.60 -1.23 -2.90
C THR A 141 -4.05 -1.42 -4.34
N VAL A 142 -5.35 -1.34 -4.62
CA VAL A 142 -5.89 -1.47 -5.98
C VAL A 142 -5.32 -0.36 -6.88
N THR A 143 -5.34 0.89 -6.40
CA THR A 143 -4.79 2.02 -7.16
C THR A 143 -3.31 1.84 -7.45
N SER A 144 -2.52 1.41 -6.46
CA SER A 144 -1.09 1.12 -6.61
C SER A 144 -0.83 0.04 -7.66
N ASN A 145 -1.61 -1.04 -7.63
CA ASN A 145 -1.49 -2.14 -8.61
C ASN A 145 -1.86 -1.69 -10.02
N VAL A 146 -2.94 -0.91 -10.17
CA VAL A 146 -3.35 -0.35 -11.48
C VAL A 146 -2.27 0.57 -12.03
N VAL A 147 -1.72 1.46 -11.21
CA VAL A 147 -0.64 2.36 -11.58
C VAL A 147 0.60 1.59 -12.02
N PHE A 148 1.01 0.57 -11.25
CA PHE A 148 2.16 -0.26 -11.58
C PHE A 148 1.96 -1.02 -12.89
N LEU A 149 0.77 -1.61 -13.09
CA LEU A 149 0.45 -2.31 -14.33
C LEU A 149 0.46 -1.37 -15.54
N ALA A 150 -0.19 -0.21 -15.43
CA ALA A 150 -0.20 0.80 -16.47
C ALA A 150 1.21 1.28 -16.82
N PHE A 151 2.08 1.46 -15.82
CA PHE A 151 3.48 1.81 -16.02
C PHE A 151 4.26 0.74 -16.78
N LEU A 152 4.13 -0.53 -16.38
CA LEU A 152 4.75 -1.65 -17.09
C LEU A 152 4.24 -1.75 -18.54
N THR A 153 2.93 -1.62 -18.76
CA THR A 153 2.36 -1.63 -20.11
C THR A 153 2.89 -0.48 -20.97
N ALA A 154 2.99 0.73 -20.41
CA ALA A 154 3.53 1.89 -21.12
C ALA A 154 5.01 1.69 -21.54
N ILE A 155 5.84 1.17 -20.65
CA ILE A 155 7.25 0.85 -20.94
C ILE A 155 7.35 -0.21 -22.04
N ILE A 156 6.57 -1.29 -21.93
CA ILE A 156 6.54 -2.38 -22.90
C ILE A 156 6.13 -1.84 -24.27
N ILE A 157 5.04 -1.07 -24.36
CA ILE A 157 4.60 -0.45 -25.63
C ILE A 157 5.69 0.47 -26.18
N TYR A 158 6.28 1.33 -25.36
CA TYR A 158 7.34 2.25 -25.80
C TYR A 158 8.56 1.52 -26.38
N HIS A 159 8.94 0.36 -25.84
CA HIS A 159 10.09 -0.41 -26.34
C HIS A 159 9.76 -1.41 -27.46
N LEU A 160 8.50 -1.84 -27.58
CA LEU A 160 8.07 -2.80 -28.61
C LEU A 160 7.45 -2.12 -29.85
N HIS A 161 7.05 -0.86 -29.77
CA HIS A 161 6.55 -0.13 -30.94
C HIS A 161 7.76 0.41 -31.75
N PRO A 162 7.92 0.02 -33.02
CA PRO A 162 9.01 0.48 -33.88
C PRO A 162 8.94 1.99 -34.18
#